data_AF-A0A349QPC9-F1
#
_entry.id   AF-A0A349QPC9-F1
#
_cell.length_a   1.000
_cell.length_b   1.000
_cell.length_c   1.000
_cell.angle_alpha   90.00
_cell.angle_beta   90.00
_cell.angle_gamma   90.00
#
_symmetry.space_group_name_H-M   'P 1'
#
loop_
_entity.id
_entity.type
_entity.pdbx_description
1 polymer ?
#
loop_
_entity_poly.entity_id
_entity_poly.type
_entity_poly.pdbx_seq_one_letter_code
_entity_poly.pdbx_strand_id
1 'polypeptide(L)'
;MDIEVQREEAYADGLRAGEQSGEKKGIQKGIQEECISLIVKKVRRGKDLTTIAEELEEPIENIREIYGAIQKSAPDYDMDTICKSLA
;
A
#
# COMPACT_ATOMS: atom_id res chain seq x y z
N MET A 1 22.07 -13.54 -36.12
CA MET A 1 21.16 -12.55 -35.50
C MET A 1 21.98 -11.29 -35.36
N ASP A 2 21.52 -10.20 -35.97
CA ASP A 2 22.30 -8.96 -36.07
C ASP A 2 22.36 -8.22 -34.74
N ILE A 3 23.51 -7.61 -34.43
CA ILE A 3 23.77 -6.91 -33.16
C ILE A 3 22.73 -5.79 -32.91
N GLU A 4 22.22 -5.17 -33.98
CA GLU A 4 21.18 -4.15 -33.90
C GLU A 4 19.84 -4.72 -33.41
N VAL A 5 19.45 -5.90 -33.92
CA VAL A 5 18.23 -6.61 -33.49
C VAL A 5 18.31 -6.96 -32.01
N GLN A 6 19.47 -7.44 -31.53
CA GLN A 6 19.67 -7.75 -30.11
C GLN A 6 19.54 -6.52 -29.20
N ARG A 7 19.98 -5.33 -29.64
CA ARG A 7 19.85 -4.10 -28.85
C ARG A 7 18.40 -3.61 -28.81
N GLU A 8 17.68 -3.75 -29.92
CA GLU A 8 16.28 -3.34 -30.02
C GLU A 8 15.38 -4.25 -29.17
N GLU A 9 15.61 -5.57 -29.20
CA GLU A 9 14.95 -6.54 -28.32
C GLU A 9 15.22 -6.26 -26.84
N ALA A 10 16.48 -6.05 -26.46
CA ALA A 10 16.84 -5.74 -25.08
C ALA A 10 16.20 -4.43 -24.58
N TYR A 11 16.08 -3.42 -25.45
CA TYR A 11 15.40 -2.18 -25.11
C TYR A 11 13.88 -2.38 -24.93
N ALA A 12 13.24 -3.10 -25.86
CA ALA A 12 11.82 -3.43 -25.77
C ALA A 12 11.51 -4.28 -24.52
N ASP A 13 12.39 -5.21 -24.16
CA ASP A 13 12.30 -5.99 -22.92
C ASP A 13 12.41 -5.10 -21.69
N GLY A 14 13.36 -4.17 -21.68
CA GLY A 14 13.53 -3.20 -20.60
C GLY A 14 12.28 -2.33 -20.39
N LEU A 15 11.66 -1.86 -21.48
CA LEU A 15 10.42 -1.09 -21.41
C LEU A 15 9.26 -1.92 -20.83
N ARG A 16 9.05 -3.14 -21.35
CA ARG A 16 8.01 -4.05 -20.85
C ARG A 16 8.20 -4.40 -19.38
N ALA A 17 9.43 -4.70 -18.97
CA ALA A 17 9.74 -4.99 -17.58
C ALA A 17 9.51 -3.77 -16.67
N GLY A 18 9.86 -2.58 -17.15
CA GLY A 18 9.60 -1.31 -16.45
C GLY A 18 8.11 -1.05 -16.26
N GLU A 19 7.31 -1.23 -17.30
CA GLU A 19 5.86 -1.06 -17.27
C GLU A 19 5.20 -2.04 -16.29
N GLN A 20 5.52 -3.34 -16.40
CA GLN A 20 4.99 -4.37 -15.49
C GLN A 20 5.39 -4.12 -14.03
N SER A 21 6.64 -3.70 -13.79
CA SER A 21 7.10 -3.37 -12.45
C SER A 21 6.38 -2.15 -11.88
N GLY A 22 6.18 -1.11 -12.71
CA GLY A 22 5.45 0.09 -12.36
C GLY A 22 3.99 -0.19 -12.02
N GLU A 23 3.30 -0.96 -12.87
CA GLU A 23 1.91 -1.37 -12.66
C GLU A 23 1.77 -2.15 -11.35
N LYS A 24 2.60 -3.17 -11.12
CA LYS A 24 2.57 -3.97 -9.89
C LYS A 24 2.78 -3.12 -8.64
N LYS A 25 3.75 -2.20 -8.66
CA LYS A 25 4.02 -1.29 -7.53
C LYS A 25 2.86 -0.32 -7.31
N GLY A 26 2.26 0.21 -8.37
CA GLY A 26 1.11 1.10 -8.31
C GLY A 26 -0.10 0.41 -7.69
N ILE A 27 -0.42 -0.81 -8.12
CA ILE A 27 -1.51 -1.62 -7.57
C ILE A 27 -1.28 -1.90 -6.09
N GLN A 28 -0.08 -2.38 -5.71
CA GLN A 28 0.24 -2.69 -4.32
C GLN A 28 0.12 -1.46 -3.41
N LYS A 29 0.64 -0.31 -3.87
CA LYS A 29 0.52 0.95 -3.15
C LYS A 29 -0.94 1.39 -2.99
N GLY A 30 -1.75 1.29 -4.05
CA GLY A 30 -3.17 1.64 -4.01
C GLY A 30 -3.97 0.80 -3.01
N ILE A 31 -3.74 -0.51 -2.99
CA ILE A 31 -4.38 -1.44 -2.04
C ILE A 31 -4.00 -1.08 -0.59
N GLN A 32 -2.73 -0.76 -0.34
CA GLN A 32 -2.25 -0.36 0.99
C GLN A 32 -2.89 0.96 1.43
N GLU A 33 -2.93 1.98 0.57
CA GLU A 33 -3.56 3.27 0.87
C GLU A 33 -5.06 3.16 1.14
N GLU A 34 -5.77 2.30 0.39
CA GLU A 34 -7.18 2.01 0.62
C GLU A 34 -7.41 1.33 1.98
N CYS A 35 -6.60 0.32 2.32
CA CYS A 35 -6.67 -0.36 3.61
C CYS A 35 -6.47 0.61 4.78
N ILE A 36 -5.44 1.46 4.71
CA ILE A 36 -5.20 2.50 5.71
C ILE A 36 -6.40 3.45 5.82
N SER A 37 -6.94 3.92 4.69
CA SER A 37 -8.11 4.81 4.65
C SER A 37 -9.34 4.20 5.34
N LEU A 38 -9.59 2.90 5.14
CA LEU A 38 -10.68 2.18 5.80
C LEU A 38 -10.47 2.10 7.32
N ILE A 39 -9.26 1.77 7.77
CA ILE A 39 -8.94 1.68 9.20
C ILE A 39 -9.04 3.07 9.86
N VAL A 40 -8.53 4.13 9.22
CA VAL A 40 -8.67 5.52 9.71
C VAL A 40 -10.15 5.87 9.91
N LYS A 41 -11.01 5.56 8.94
CA LYS A 41 -12.46 5.82 9.04
C LYS A 41 -13.09 5.08 10.22
N LYS A 42 -12.67 3.84 10.49
CA LYS A 42 -13.17 3.05 11.63
C LYS A 42 -12.65 3.57 12.98
N VAL A 43 -11.37 3.94 13.07
CA VAL A 43 -10.78 4.57 14.26
C VAL A 43 -11.47 5.90 14.59
N ARG A 44 -11.74 6.75 13.58
CA ARG A 44 -12.50 8.00 13.76
C ARG A 44 -13.92 7.79 14.28
N ARG A 45 -14.50 6.59 14.08
CA ARG A 45 -15.81 6.19 14.62
C ARG A 45 -15.70 5.58 16.03
N GLY A 46 -14.51 5.58 16.64
CA GLY A 46 -14.27 5.04 17.98
C GLY A 46 -14.17 3.53 18.04
N LYS A 47 -13.95 2.83 16.91
CA LYS A 47 -13.78 1.37 16.91
C LYS A 47 -12.37 1.00 17.37
N ASP A 48 -12.28 -0.03 18.20
CA ASP A 48 -11.00 -0.60 18.66
C ASP A 48 -10.38 -1.56 17.64
N LEU A 49 -9.12 -1.92 17.88
CA LEU A 49 -8.34 -2.82 17.03
C LEU A 49 -9.04 -4.18 16.80
N THR A 50 -9.61 -4.77 17.85
CA THR A 50 -10.29 -6.07 17.80
C THR A 50 -11.53 -6.03 16.91
N THR A 51 -12.38 -5.01 17.09
CA THR A 51 -13.59 -4.81 16.29
C THR A 51 -13.23 -4.55 14.83
N ILE A 52 -12.17 -3.78 14.56
CA ILE A 52 -11.71 -3.51 13.20
C ILE A 52 -11.21 -4.77 12.51
N ALA A 53 -10.44 -5.61 13.22
CA ALA A 53 -9.95 -6.89 12.71
C ALA A 53 -11.09 -7.85 12.35
N GLU A 54 -12.08 -7.97 13.22
CA GLU A 54 -13.29 -8.75 12.93
C GLU A 54 -14.05 -8.21 11.72
N GLU A 55 -14.27 -6.90 11.63
CA GLU A 55 -15.03 -6.28 10.53
C GLU A 55 -14.29 -6.30 9.18
N LEU A 56 -12.97 -6.40 9.18
CA LEU A 56 -12.16 -6.54 7.97
C LEU A 56 -11.84 -7.99 7.65
N GLU A 57 -12.25 -8.94 8.49
CA GLU A 57 -11.90 -10.36 8.38
C GLU A 57 -10.39 -10.60 8.27
N GLU A 58 -9.62 -9.76 8.96
CA GLU A 58 -8.16 -9.74 8.91
C GLU A 58 -7.56 -10.10 10.27
N PRO A 59 -6.41 -10.81 10.32
CA PRO A 59 -5.69 -11.05 11.55
C PRO A 59 -5.34 -9.74 12.28
N ILE A 60 -5.52 -9.74 13.61
CA ILE A 60 -5.14 -8.59 14.47
C ILE A 60 -3.68 -8.18 14.23
N GLU A 61 -2.80 -9.16 14.00
CA GLU A 61 -1.38 -8.93 13.73
C GLU A 61 -1.15 -8.06 12.49
N ASN A 62 -1.94 -8.27 11.42
CA ASN A 62 -1.86 -7.50 10.18
C ASN A 62 -2.33 -6.05 10.38
N ILE A 63 -3.35 -5.83 11.21
CA ILE A 63 -3.92 -4.50 11.45
C ILE A 63 -3.12 -3.70 12.47
N ARG A 64 -2.47 -4.38 13.42
CA ARG A 64 -1.86 -3.76 14.60
C ARG A 64 -0.87 -2.65 14.24
N GLU A 65 -0.05 -2.87 13.23
CA GLU A 65 0.95 -1.91 12.77
C GLU A 65 0.28 -0.64 12.21
N ILE A 66 -0.69 -0.83 11.31
CA ILE A 66 -1.46 0.26 10.70
C ILE A 66 -2.22 1.05 11.78
N TYR A 67 -2.91 0.36 12.68
CA TYR A 67 -3.64 0.98 13.77
C TYR A 67 -2.72 1.81 14.66
N GLY A 68 -1.52 1.30 14.99
CA GLY A 68 -0.51 2.04 15.76
C GLY A 68 -0.02 3.31 15.05
N ALA A 69 0.22 3.25 13.74
CA ALA A 69 0.58 4.42 12.94
C ALA A 69 -0.54 5.49 12.93
N ILE A 70 -1.78 5.05 12.79
CA ILE A 70 -2.96 5.93 12.81
C ILE A 70 -3.11 6.65 14.15
N GLN A 71 -2.98 5.93 15.27
CA GLN A 71 -3.07 6.52 16.61
C GLN A 71 -2.01 7.60 16.85
N LYS A 72 -0.79 7.41 16.33
CA LYS A 72 0.29 8.40 16.42
C LYS A 72 0.02 9.66 15.59
N SER A 73 -0.85 9.56 14.59
CA SER A 73 -1.25 10.68 13.71
C SER A 73 -2.51 11.40 14.19
N ALA A 74 -3.10 10.97 15.32
CA ALA A 74 -4.22 11.68 15.93
C ALA A 74 -3.80 13.09 16.41
N PRO A 75 -4.68 14.11 16.32
CA PRO A 75 -6.09 14.02 15.91
C PRO A 75 -6.33 14.20 14.40
N ASP A 76 -5.33 14.62 13.63
CA ASP A 76 -5.53 15.02 12.23
C ASP A 76 -5.68 13.80 11.31
N TYR A 77 -5.05 12.68 11.68
CA TYR A 77 -4.99 11.43 10.90
C TYR A 77 -4.55 11.68 9.46
N ASP A 78 -3.41 12.37 9.32
CA ASP A 78 -2.86 12.73 8.02
C ASP A 78 -2.39 11.48 7.26
N MET A 79 -3.00 11.23 6.10
CA MET A 79 -2.75 10.03 5.30
C MET A 79 -1.30 9.97 4.81
N ASP A 80 -0.71 11.10 4.43
CA ASP A 80 0.67 11.13 3.94
C ASP A 80 1.66 10.74 5.05
N THR A 81 1.46 11.27 6.26
CA THR A 81 2.25 10.91 7.45
C THR A 81 2.09 9.43 7.80
N ILE A 82 0.86 8.90 7.79
CA ILE A 82 0.59 7.49 8.11
C ILE A 82 1.25 6.58 7.06
N CYS A 83 1.04 6.84 5.77
CA CYS A 83 1.64 6.06 4.70
C CYS A 83 3.17 6.09 4.74
N LYS A 84 3.79 7.26 5.00
CA LYS A 84 5.25 7.38 5.17
C LYS A 84 5.80 6.60 6.35
N SER A 85 5.01 6.42 7.41
CA SER A 85 5.43 5.63 8.58
C SER A 85 5.37 4.12 8.37
N LEU A 86 4.70 3.67 7.30
CA LEU A 86 4.48 2.27 6.93
C LEU A 86 5.20 1.86 5.62
N ALA A 87 6.01 2.77 5.06
CA ALA A 87 6.74 2.59 3.81
C ALA A 87 8.16 2.05 4.02
#